data_AF-A0A0D8XEA1-F1
#
_entry.id   AF-A0A0D8XEA1-F1
#
_cell.length_a   1.000
_cell.length_b   1.000
_cell.length_c   1.000
_cell.angle_alpha   90.00
_cell.angle_beta   90.00
_cell.angle_gamma   90.00
#
_symmetry.space_group_name_H-M   'P 1'
#
loop_
_entity.id
_entity.type
_entity.pdbx_description
1 polymer ?
#
loop_
_entity_poly.entity_id
_entity_poly.type
_entity_poly.pdbx_seq_one_letter_code
_entity_poly.pdbx_strand_id
1 'polypeptide(L)'
;MSVLKEFDGIESVLKSSLHGEDYEEVRRILYGRAYPELEVSQRAKDLALEGDYELQAYSIAAQEEQLRAPRRVRIAAIQNSIVLPTTAPVFEQKKALYTKIAKMIEVAAFAGANIVCLQEAWMMPFAFCTRERLPWTEFAESAEHGATTKFLAQVGGSC
;
A
#
# COMPACT_ATOMS: atom_id res chain seq x y z
N MET A 1 -22.43 13.09 19.05
CA MET A 1 -21.37 13.33 18.06
C MET A 1 -21.97 13.08 16.70
N SER A 2 -21.91 14.07 15.81
CA SER A 2 -22.49 13.98 14.47
C SER A 2 -21.88 12.80 13.72
N VAL A 3 -22.70 11.80 13.39
CA VAL A 3 -22.33 10.65 12.56
C VAL A 3 -22.27 11.14 11.11
N LEU A 4 -21.31 12.01 10.81
CA LEU A 4 -21.00 12.33 9.44
C LEU A 4 -20.27 11.12 8.87
N LYS A 5 -20.85 10.53 7.82
CA LYS A 5 -20.18 9.50 7.03
C LYS A 5 -18.82 10.05 6.61
N GLU A 6 -17.76 9.31 6.94
CA GLU A 6 -16.40 9.68 6.56
C GLU A 6 -16.31 9.77 5.02
N PHE A 7 -15.46 10.67 4.52
CA PHE A 7 -15.28 10.84 3.09
C PHE A 7 -14.45 9.67 2.55
N ASP A 8 -15.11 8.73 1.88
CA ASP A 8 -14.50 7.49 1.37
C ASP A 8 -13.42 7.74 0.29
N GLY A 9 -13.47 8.89 -0.39
CA GLY A 9 -12.46 9.30 -1.37
C GLY A 9 -13.05 9.96 -2.61
N ILE A 10 -12.21 10.70 -3.35
CA ILE A 10 -12.63 11.48 -4.53
C ILE A 10 -13.30 10.58 -5.57
N GLU A 11 -12.70 9.42 -5.88
CA GLU A 11 -13.25 8.55 -6.93
C GLU A 11 -14.59 7.92 -6.55
N SER A 12 -14.82 7.62 -5.27
CA SER A 12 -16.12 7.13 -4.82
C SER A 12 -17.24 8.16 -5.07
N VAL A 13 -16.95 9.43 -4.79
CA VAL A 13 -17.90 10.53 -4.95
C VAL A 13 -18.11 10.84 -6.43
N LEU A 14 -17.05 10.88 -7.23
CA LEU A 14 -17.15 11.09 -8.68
C LEU A 14 -18.01 10.00 -9.32
N LYS A 15 -17.77 8.71 -9.01
CA LYS A 15 -18.55 7.57 -9.53
C LYS A 15 -20.03 7.63 -9.15
N SER A 16 -20.32 8.09 -7.93
CA SER A 16 -21.70 8.16 -7.42
C SER A 16 -22.47 9.39 -7.88
N SER A 17 -21.79 10.48 -8.21
CA SER A 17 -22.41 11.79 -8.48
C SER A 17 -22.44 12.17 -9.97
N LEU A 18 -21.52 11.63 -10.77
CA LEU A 18 -21.41 11.93 -12.19
C LEU A 18 -21.61 10.65 -13.01
N HIS A 19 -22.13 10.79 -14.22
CA HIS A 19 -22.41 9.67 -15.12
C HIS A 19 -22.04 10.03 -16.56
N GLY A 20 -21.78 9.00 -17.38
CA GLY A 20 -21.53 9.17 -18.82
C GLY A 20 -20.35 10.09 -19.13
N GLU A 21 -20.55 11.01 -20.08
CA GLU A 21 -19.50 11.90 -20.58
C GLU A 21 -18.96 12.86 -19.51
N ASP A 22 -19.82 13.36 -18.61
CA ASP A 22 -19.39 14.28 -17.54
C ASP A 22 -18.41 13.60 -16.57
N TYR A 23 -18.66 12.33 -16.24
CA TYR A 23 -17.75 11.54 -15.39
C TYR A 23 -16.40 11.34 -16.06
N GLU A 24 -16.39 10.98 -17.34
CA GLU A 24 -15.16 10.76 -18.09
C GLU A 24 -14.38 12.06 -18.31
N GLU A 25 -15.06 13.17 -18.61
CA GLU A 25 -14.42 14.47 -18.87
C GLU A 25 -13.79 15.06 -17.60
N VAL A 26 -14.48 14.98 -16.46
CA VAL A 26 -13.93 15.41 -15.17
C VAL A 26 -12.69 14.59 -14.82
N ARG A 27 -12.74 13.26 -14.96
CA ARG A 27 -11.58 12.40 -14.72
C ARG A 27 -10.44 12.68 -15.69
N ARG A 28 -10.75 12.96 -16.96
CA ARG A 28 -9.75 13.34 -17.95
C ARG A 28 -9.00 14.61 -17.56
N ILE A 29 -9.71 15.60 -17.02
CA ILE A 29 -9.11 16.85 -16.54
C ILE A 29 -8.29 16.64 -15.26
N LEU A 30 -8.80 15.88 -14.29
CA LEU A 30 -8.14 15.68 -13.00
C LEU A 30 -6.94 14.73 -13.06
N TYR A 31 -7.06 13.62 -13.78
CA TYR A 31 -6.09 12.51 -13.78
C TYR A 31 -5.35 12.34 -15.11
N GLY A 32 -5.79 13.01 -16.17
CA GLY A 32 -5.25 12.85 -17.52
C GLY A 32 -5.87 11.65 -18.26
N ARG A 33 -5.06 10.88 -18.98
CA ARG A 33 -5.57 9.70 -19.71
C ARG A 33 -6.15 8.65 -18.76
N ALA A 34 -7.14 7.91 -19.22
CA ALA A 34 -7.67 6.77 -18.48
C ALA A 34 -6.61 5.65 -18.36
N TYR A 35 -6.52 5.06 -17.18
CA TYR A 35 -5.72 3.87 -16.90
C TYR A 35 -6.68 2.73 -16.55
N PRO A 36 -6.76 1.68 -17.38
CA PRO A 36 -7.70 0.59 -17.16
C PRO A 36 -7.35 -0.17 -15.88
N GLU A 37 -8.38 -0.68 -15.20
CA GLU A 37 -8.22 -1.62 -14.10
C GLU A 37 -7.52 -2.89 -14.60
N LEU A 38 -6.63 -3.42 -13.76
CA LEU A 38 -5.84 -4.60 -14.04
C LEU A 38 -6.40 -5.77 -13.27
N GLU A 39 -6.76 -6.84 -13.97
CA GLU A 39 -7.22 -8.05 -13.32
C GLU A 39 -6.07 -8.70 -12.52
N VAL A 40 -6.34 -8.93 -11.24
CA VAL A 40 -5.46 -9.65 -10.30
C VAL A 40 -6.07 -11.00 -9.94
N SER A 41 -5.21 -11.93 -9.48
CA SER A 41 -5.65 -13.29 -9.14
C SER A 41 -6.76 -13.29 -8.09
N GLN A 42 -7.68 -14.26 -8.18
CA GLN A 42 -8.76 -14.41 -7.20
C GLN A 42 -8.20 -14.59 -5.79
N ARG A 43 -7.10 -15.35 -5.65
CA ARG A 43 -6.42 -15.55 -4.38
C ARG A 43 -5.95 -14.24 -3.74
N ALA A 44 -5.44 -13.29 -4.52
CA ALA A 44 -5.06 -11.97 -4.00
C ALA A 44 -6.28 -11.19 -3.48
N LYS A 45 -7.41 -11.25 -4.19
CA LYS A 45 -8.66 -10.61 -3.77
C LYS A 45 -9.20 -11.21 -2.47
N ASP A 46 -9.20 -12.54 -2.37
CA ASP A 46 -9.67 -13.26 -1.18
C ASP A 46 -8.82 -12.92 0.05
N LEU A 47 -7.49 -12.93 -0.09
CA LEU A 47 -6.56 -12.56 0.97
C LEU A 47 -6.68 -11.09 1.39
N ALA A 48 -6.92 -10.18 0.44
CA ALA A 48 -7.16 -8.78 0.74
C ALA A 48 -8.47 -8.60 1.53
N LEU A 49 -9.53 -9.33 1.15
CA LEU A 49 -10.81 -9.33 1.86
C LEU A 49 -10.68 -9.92 3.27
N GLU A 50 -10.01 -11.06 3.43
CA GLU A 50 -9.73 -11.68 4.74
C GLU A 50 -8.89 -10.76 5.64
N GLY A 51 -7.98 -10.00 5.04
CA GLY A 51 -7.12 -9.04 5.72
C GLY A 51 -7.77 -7.70 6.03
N ASP A 52 -8.96 -7.43 5.50
CA ASP A 52 -9.64 -6.13 5.56
C ASP A 52 -8.77 -4.98 4.98
N TYR A 53 -8.25 -5.21 3.77
CA TYR A 53 -7.45 -4.23 3.02
C TYR A 53 -8.06 -3.93 1.66
N GLU A 54 -7.96 -2.68 1.22
CA GLU A 54 -8.30 -2.31 -0.15
C GLU A 54 -7.22 -2.81 -1.13
N LEU A 55 -7.63 -3.48 -2.21
CA LEU A 55 -6.75 -3.90 -3.30
C LEU A 55 -7.24 -3.29 -4.63
N GLN A 56 -6.50 -2.33 -5.14
CA GLN A 56 -6.71 -1.72 -6.46
C GLN A 56 -5.51 -2.00 -7.37
N ALA A 57 -5.76 -2.24 -8.65
CA ALA A 57 -4.71 -2.48 -9.62
C ALA A 57 -5.05 -1.81 -10.95
N TYR A 58 -4.08 -1.14 -11.56
CA TYR A 58 -4.24 -0.40 -12.81
C TYR A 58 -3.08 -0.69 -13.76
N SER A 59 -3.32 -0.50 -15.06
CA SER A 59 -2.32 -0.70 -16.10
C SER A 59 -1.91 0.60 -16.78
N ILE A 60 -0.61 0.82 -16.89
CA ILE A 60 -0.03 1.91 -17.70
C ILE A 60 0.65 1.27 -18.90
N ALA A 61 0.12 1.53 -20.09
CA ALA A 61 0.65 1.02 -21.34
C ALA A 61 1.50 2.07 -22.09
N ALA A 62 2.52 1.58 -22.78
CA ALA A 62 3.35 2.32 -23.71
C ALA A 62 3.14 1.79 -25.15
N GLN A 63 3.54 2.60 -26.14
CA GLN A 63 3.51 2.19 -27.54
C GLN A 63 4.51 1.06 -27.79
N GLU A 64 4.15 0.12 -28.67
CA GLU A 64 5.05 -0.97 -29.07
C GLU A 64 6.25 -0.41 -29.86
N GLU A 65 7.45 -0.83 -29.45
CA GLU A 65 8.67 -0.52 -30.18
C GLU A 65 8.94 -1.61 -31.23
N GLN A 66 9.53 -1.21 -32.37
CA GLN A 66 9.88 -2.15 -33.43
C GLN A 66 11.10 -3.03 -33.10
N LEU A 67 11.97 -2.56 -32.20
CA LEU A 67 13.26 -3.20 -31.89
C LEU A 67 13.34 -3.79 -30.48
N ARG A 68 12.49 -3.34 -29.55
CA ARG A 68 12.54 -3.78 -28.15
C ARG A 68 11.23 -4.42 -27.75
N ALA A 69 11.35 -5.55 -27.05
CA ALA A 69 10.22 -6.15 -26.39
C ALA A 69 9.72 -5.26 -25.23
N PRO A 70 8.42 -5.27 -24.91
CA PRO A 70 7.88 -4.53 -23.78
C PRO A 70 8.51 -4.96 -22.45
N ARG A 71 9.01 -4.00 -21.67
CA ARG A 71 9.52 -4.25 -20.31
C ARG A 71 8.41 -4.04 -19.28
N ARG A 72 7.52 -5.03 -19.16
CA ARG A 72 6.40 -4.97 -18.20
C ARG A 72 6.90 -5.23 -16.79
N VAL A 73 6.54 -4.35 -15.86
CA VAL A 73 6.81 -4.47 -14.43
C VAL A 73 5.54 -4.15 -13.67
N ARG A 74 5.24 -4.93 -12.63
CA ARG A 74 4.14 -4.67 -11.70
C ARG A 74 4.73 -4.18 -10.39
N ILE A 75 4.26 -3.02 -9.93
CA ILE A 75 4.71 -2.37 -8.70
C ILE A 75 3.53 -2.34 -7.74
N ALA A 76 3.75 -2.70 -6.49
CA ALA A 76 2.78 -2.53 -5.42
C ALA A 76 3.26 -1.44 -4.45
N ALA A 77 2.37 -0.50 -4.14
CA ALA A 77 2.56 0.47 -3.07
C ALA A 77 1.63 0.09 -1.91
N ILE A 78 2.18 -0.06 -0.72
CA ILE A 78 1.44 -0.47 0.48
C ILE A 78 1.32 0.72 1.42
N GLN A 79 0.08 1.05 1.78
CA GLN A 79 -0.26 2.02 2.81
C GLN A 79 -0.97 1.29 3.97
N ASN A 80 -0.64 1.68 5.20
CA ASN A 80 -1.21 1.06 6.39
C ASN A 80 -1.30 2.04 7.57
N SER A 81 -2.23 1.74 8.48
CA SER A 81 -2.26 2.28 9.84
C SER A 81 -1.45 1.42 10.82
N ILE A 82 -1.08 2.01 11.96
CA ILE A 82 -0.51 1.29 13.11
C ILE A 82 -1.51 0.28 13.69
N VAL A 83 -0.99 -0.74 14.37
CA VAL A 83 -1.80 -1.87 14.86
C VAL A 83 -2.11 -1.75 16.36
N LEU A 84 -1.10 -1.49 17.17
CA LEU A 84 -1.24 -1.38 18.63
C LEU A 84 -1.21 0.10 19.08
N PRO A 85 -1.77 0.43 20.26
CA PRO A 85 -1.67 1.76 20.83
C PRO A 85 -0.22 2.20 21.00
N THR A 86 0.03 3.51 20.88
CA THR A 86 1.38 4.10 21.00
C THR A 86 1.98 3.95 22.40
N THR A 87 1.18 3.60 23.40
CA THR A 87 1.59 3.31 24.78
C THR A 87 2.05 1.86 25.00
N ALA A 88 1.86 0.96 24.03
CA ALA A 88 2.32 -0.42 24.12
C ALA A 88 3.86 -0.51 24.02
N PRO A 89 4.50 -1.61 24.47
CA PRO A 89 5.93 -1.79 24.30
C PRO A 89 6.38 -1.70 22.83
N VAL A 90 7.48 -0.99 22.56
CA VAL A 90 8.03 -0.75 21.20
C VAL A 90 8.18 -2.05 20.40
N PHE A 91 8.69 -3.10 21.06
CA PHE A 91 8.85 -4.42 20.45
C PHE A 91 7.53 -5.02 19.94
N GLU A 92 6.46 -4.94 20.73
CA GLU A 92 5.15 -5.48 20.35
C GLU A 92 4.49 -4.64 19.25
N GLN A 93 4.60 -3.31 19.30
CA GLN A 93 4.09 -2.43 18.24
C GLN A 93 4.72 -2.80 16.88
N LYS A 94 6.04 -2.96 16.86
CA LYS A 94 6.81 -3.31 15.67
C LYS A 94 6.50 -4.72 15.16
N LYS A 95 6.39 -5.71 16.07
CA LYS A 95 6.01 -7.08 15.72
C LYS A 95 4.61 -7.13 15.08
N ALA A 96 3.66 -6.38 15.62
CA ALA A 96 2.31 -6.30 15.07
C ALA A 96 2.31 -5.69 13.66
N LEU A 97 3.11 -4.65 13.42
CA LEU A 97 3.31 -4.07 12.10
C LEU A 97 3.93 -5.07 11.11
N TYR A 98 4.94 -5.83 11.53
CA TYR A 98 5.54 -6.88 10.69
C TYR A 98 4.50 -7.91 10.25
N THR A 99 3.66 -8.40 11.16
CA THR A 99 2.63 -9.38 10.83
C THR A 99 1.62 -8.81 9.83
N LYS A 100 1.18 -7.56 10.00
CA LYS A 100 0.28 -6.89 9.05
C LYS A 100 0.92 -6.73 7.67
N ILE A 101 2.15 -6.23 7.62
CA ILE A 101 2.88 -5.98 6.38
C ILE A 101 3.26 -7.26 5.65
N ALA A 102 3.62 -8.34 6.36
CA ALA A 102 3.89 -9.64 5.75
C ALA A 102 2.69 -10.13 4.92
N LYS A 103 1.48 -10.02 5.48
CA LYS A 103 0.24 -10.40 4.77
C LYS A 103 -0.04 -9.49 3.56
N MET A 104 0.21 -8.19 3.69
CA MET A 104 0.05 -7.26 2.55
C MET A 104 1.07 -7.53 1.44
N ILE A 105 2.31 -7.89 1.77
CA ILE A 105 3.33 -8.29 0.80
C ILE A 105 2.92 -9.61 0.13
N GLU A 106 2.36 -10.57 0.88
CA GLU A 106 1.82 -11.81 0.31
C GLU A 106 0.70 -11.53 -0.71
N VAL A 107 -0.24 -10.64 -0.38
CA VAL A 107 -1.28 -10.17 -1.33
C VAL A 107 -0.62 -9.56 -2.58
N ALA A 108 0.39 -8.71 -2.42
CA ALA A 108 1.11 -8.11 -3.54
C ALA A 108 1.81 -9.17 -4.41
N ALA A 109 2.38 -10.21 -3.81
CA ALA A 109 3.00 -11.33 -4.51
C ALA A 109 1.98 -12.14 -5.31
N PHE A 110 0.83 -12.49 -4.73
CA PHE A 110 -0.27 -13.14 -5.46
C PHE A 110 -0.90 -12.23 -6.52
N ALA A 111 -0.84 -10.92 -6.33
CA ALA A 111 -1.17 -9.93 -7.34
C ALA A 111 -0.06 -9.79 -8.40
N GLY A 112 1.04 -10.54 -8.33
CA GLY A 112 2.13 -10.60 -9.31
C GLY A 112 3.09 -9.41 -9.30
N ALA A 113 3.20 -8.70 -8.18
CA ALA A 113 4.13 -7.58 -8.04
C ALA A 113 5.59 -8.05 -8.12
N ASN A 114 6.40 -7.31 -8.87
CA ASN A 114 7.86 -7.51 -8.94
C ASN A 114 8.59 -6.62 -7.93
N ILE A 115 8.02 -5.45 -7.63
CA ILE A 115 8.58 -4.46 -6.72
C ILE A 115 7.47 -4.08 -5.74
N VAL A 116 7.80 -4.07 -4.45
CA VAL A 116 6.91 -3.60 -3.39
C VAL A 116 7.57 -2.43 -2.68
N CYS A 117 6.80 -1.38 -2.41
CA CYS A 117 7.22 -0.21 -1.65
C CYS A 117 6.30 -0.01 -0.45
N LEU A 118 6.88 0.34 0.70
CA LEU A 118 6.18 0.62 1.95
C LEU A 118 6.23 2.13 2.24
N GLN A 119 5.26 2.63 3.02
CA GLN A 119 5.24 4.02 3.43
C GLN A 119 6.43 4.42 4.31
N GLU A 120 6.67 5.73 4.43
CA GLU A 120 7.69 6.27 5.33
C GLU A 120 7.50 5.78 6.77
N ALA A 121 8.62 5.44 7.42
CA ALA A 121 8.65 4.99 8.82
C ALA A 121 7.61 3.91 9.15
N TRP A 122 7.32 3.01 8.20
CA TRP A 122 6.22 2.05 8.28
C TRP A 122 6.23 1.15 9.54
N MET A 123 7.40 0.95 10.15
CA MET A 123 7.61 0.10 11.33
C MET A 123 7.36 0.80 12.67
N MET A 124 6.89 2.06 12.66
CA MET A 124 6.64 2.84 13.88
C MET A 124 5.45 3.80 13.73
N PRO A 125 4.84 4.26 14.85
CA PRO A 125 3.97 5.42 14.80
C PRO A 125 4.75 6.67 14.39
N PHE A 126 4.08 7.62 13.73
CA PHE A 126 4.67 8.90 13.35
C PHE A 126 4.79 9.82 14.57
N ALA A 127 5.70 9.49 15.48
CA ALA A 127 5.83 10.08 16.81
C ALA A 127 6.64 11.40 16.85
N PHE A 128 7.18 11.86 15.72
CA PHE A 128 8.03 13.05 15.66
C PHE A 128 7.33 14.33 16.13
N CYS A 129 5.99 14.38 16.05
CA CYS A 129 5.20 15.48 16.59
C CYS A 129 5.36 15.69 18.10
N THR A 130 5.71 14.64 18.85
CA THR A 130 5.92 14.69 20.30
C THR A 130 7.21 15.43 20.67
N ARG A 131 8.21 15.43 19.77
CA ARG A 131 9.60 15.86 20.03
C ARG A 131 10.30 15.08 21.15
N GLU A 132 9.67 14.04 21.68
CA GLU A 132 10.22 13.20 22.73
C GLU A 132 11.28 12.28 22.14
N ARG A 133 12.33 12.00 22.92
CA ARG A 133 13.38 11.08 22.50
C ARG A 133 12.98 9.63 22.80
N LEU A 134 12.70 9.34 24.07
CA LEU A 134 12.31 8.01 24.52
C LEU A 134 10.77 7.92 24.63
N PRO A 135 10.17 6.77 24.29
CA PRO A 135 10.83 5.54 23.79
C PRO A 135 11.08 5.56 22.26
N TRP A 136 10.75 6.65 21.55
CA TRP A 136 10.72 6.67 20.08
C TRP A 136 12.04 6.34 19.39
N THR A 137 13.18 6.74 19.95
CA THR A 137 14.49 6.39 19.40
C THR A 137 14.82 4.90 19.50
N GLU A 138 14.09 4.11 20.29
CA GLU A 138 14.26 2.65 20.34
C GLU A 138 13.74 1.94 19.08
N PHE A 139 12.94 2.61 18.25
CA PHE A 139 12.57 2.10 16.92
C PHE A 139 13.72 2.16 15.90
N ALA A 140 14.77 2.95 16.18
CA ALA A 140 15.89 3.09 15.26
C ALA A 140 16.71 1.78 15.16
N GLU A 141 17.07 1.42 13.93
CA GLU A 141 17.81 0.20 13.62
C GLU A 141 18.91 0.46 12.60
N SER A 142 19.86 -0.47 12.50
CA SER A 142 20.81 -0.50 11.39
C SER A 142 20.08 -0.71 10.07
N ALA A 143 20.40 0.12 9.08
CA ALA A 143 19.84 0.01 7.73
C ALA A 143 20.18 -1.34 7.06
N GLU A 144 21.38 -1.86 7.28
CA GLU A 144 21.87 -3.07 6.61
C GLU A 144 21.67 -4.34 7.44
N HIS A 145 21.67 -4.22 8.77
CA HIS A 145 21.70 -5.39 9.67
C HIS A 145 20.55 -5.41 10.69
N GLY A 146 19.66 -4.43 10.65
CA GLY A 146 18.48 -4.32 11.49
C GLY A 146 17.53 -5.50 11.35
N ALA A 147 16.70 -5.72 12.36
CA ALA A 147 15.69 -6.77 12.33
C ALA A 147 14.68 -6.52 11.20
N THR A 148 14.36 -5.25 10.90
CA THR A 148 13.46 -4.87 9.80
C THR A 148 14.01 -5.31 8.44
N THR A 149 15.27 -4.99 8.14
CA THR A 149 15.90 -5.38 6.87
C THR A 149 15.97 -6.89 6.70
N LYS A 150 16.32 -7.62 7.77
CA LYS A 150 16.33 -9.09 7.77
C LYS A 150 14.95 -9.69 7.55
N PHE A 151 13.93 -9.13 8.20
CA PHE A 151 12.54 -9.53 8.00
C PHE A 151 12.10 -9.35 6.54
N LEU A 152 12.33 -8.16 5.95
CA LEU A 152 11.96 -7.91 4.56
C LEU A 152 12.71 -8.81 3.57
N ALA A 153 13.99 -9.10 3.82
CA ALA A 153 14.76 -10.04 3.00
C ALA A 153 14.18 -11.47 3.05
N GLN A 154 13.69 -11.91 4.20
CA GLN A 154 13.03 -13.21 4.35
C GLN A 154 11.69 -13.26 3.62
N VAL A 155 10.84 -12.25 3.80
CA VAL A 155 9.52 -12.19 3.14
C VAL A 155 9.68 -12.10 1.62
N GLY A 156 10.61 -11.28 1.13
CA GLY A 156 10.87 -11.14 -0.30
C GLY A 156 11.50 -12.37 -0.96
N GLY A 157 12.25 -13.18 -0.22
CA GLY A 157 12.88 -14.41 -0.72
C GLY A 157 12.02 -15.67 -0.63
N SER A 158 10.86 -15.60 0.05
CA SER A 158 9.97 -16.76 0.30
C SER A 158 8.78 -16.84 -0.66
N CYS A 159 8.65 -15.88 -1.58
CA CYS A 159 7.60 -15.81 -2.59
C CYS A 159 8.04 -16.43 -3.92
#